data_AF-A0A2V5QUK2-F1
#
_entry.id   AF-A0A2V5QUK2-F1
#
_cell.length_a   1.000
_cell.length_b   1.000
_cell.length_c   1.000
_cell.angle_alpha   90.00
_cell.angle_beta   90.00
_cell.angle_gamma   90.00
#
_symmetry.space_group_name_H-M   'P 1'
#
loop_
_entity.id
_entity.type
_entity.pdbx_description
1 polymer ?
#
loop_
_entity_poly.entity_id
_entity_poly.type
_entity_poly.pdbx_seq_one_letter_code
_entity_poly.pdbx_strand_id
1 'polypeptide(L)'
;MLRTQTGNPALVELILNEINNRGPVSFAWFMQQALYHPEHGYYSSGRCSIGRKGDYFTNVSVGPLFGQLMAAQFTEIWERLGKIDNFLIVEQGAHDGQFARDVLQSAQKHAPEFFAVVRYQ
;
A
#
# COMPACT_ATOMS: atom_id res chain seq x y z
N MET A 1 -30.60 -9.48 20.67
CA MET A 1 -29.79 -8.44 21.33
C MET A 1 -28.32 -8.86 21.21
N LEU A 2 -27.67 -8.54 20.09
CA LEU A 2 -26.24 -8.81 19.85
C LEU A 2 -25.51 -7.47 19.89
N ARG A 3 -25.05 -7.05 21.07
CA ARG A 3 -24.04 -5.99 21.18
C ARG A 3 -22.67 -6.64 20.98
N THR A 4 -22.36 -7.03 19.75
CA THR A 4 -20.96 -7.14 19.35
C THR A 4 -20.45 -5.71 19.19
N GLN A 5 -19.61 -5.24 20.10
CA GLN A 5 -18.84 -4.01 19.88
C GLN A 5 -17.87 -4.26 18.72
N THR A 6 -18.31 -4.02 17.49
CA THR A 6 -17.45 -4.00 16.32
C THR A 6 -16.85 -2.59 16.18
N GLY A 7 -15.52 -2.49 16.30
CA GLY A 7 -14.77 -1.26 16.07
C GLY A 7 -14.07 -0.69 17.32
N ASN A 8 -13.20 0.30 17.13
CA ASN A 8 -12.54 1.02 18.22
C ASN A 8 -13.58 1.92 18.95
N PRO A 9 -13.84 1.72 20.26
CA PRO A 9 -14.88 2.47 20.97
C PRO A 9 -14.72 3.99 20.92
N ALA A 10 -13.49 4.50 21.03
CA ALA A 10 -13.21 5.93 21.00
C ALA A 10 -13.49 6.53 19.61
N LEU A 11 -13.18 5.79 18.54
CA LEU A 11 -13.49 6.22 17.17
C LEU A 11 -15.00 6.19 16.89
N VAL A 12 -15.69 5.16 17.38
CA VAL A 12 -17.15 5.06 17.26
C VAL A 12 -17.83 6.25 17.93
N GLU A 13 -17.41 6.58 19.16
CA GLU A 13 -17.94 7.73 19.90
C GLU A 13 -17.68 9.06 19.15
N LEU A 14 -16.46 9.25 18.63
CA LEU A 14 -16.11 10.44 17.82
C LEU A 14 -17.02 10.59 16.60
N ILE A 15 -17.22 9.50 15.83
CA ILE A 15 -18.07 9.52 14.64
C ILE A 15 -19.52 9.81 14.99
N LEU A 16 -20.04 9.21 16.07
CA LEU A 16 -21.41 9.46 16.53
C LEU A 16 -21.60 10.93 16.95
N ASN A 17 -20.63 11.50 17.67
CA ASN A 17 -20.67 12.90 18.08
C ASN A 17 -20.66 13.85 16.88
N GLU A 18 -19.86 13.57 15.86
CA GLU A 18 -19.84 14.38 14.63
C GLU A 18 -21.22 14.36 13.94
N ILE A 19 -21.82 13.17 13.80
CA ILE A 19 -23.14 13.01 13.17
C ILE A 19 -24.22 13.74 13.97
N ASN A 20 -24.18 13.65 15.31
CA ASN A 20 -25.14 14.34 16.17
C ASN A 20 -25.03 15.87 16.08
N ASN A 21 -23.81 16.39 15.94
CA ASN A 21 -23.56 17.84 15.94
C ASN A 21 -23.76 18.48 14.56
N ARG A 22 -23.44 17.76 13.48
CA ARG A 22 -23.41 18.32 12.10
C ARG A 22 -24.44 17.71 11.17
N GLY A 23 -25.18 16.70 11.63
CA GLY A 23 -26.09 15.93 10.80
C GLY A 23 -25.38 14.84 10.01
N PRO A 24 -26.06 14.23 9.01
CA PRO A 24 -25.51 13.12 8.25
C PRO A 24 -24.16 13.44 7.60
N VAL A 25 -23.19 12.54 7.80
CA VAL A 25 -21.87 12.60 7.16
C VAL A 25 -21.83 11.75 5.89
N SER A 26 -20.92 12.07 4.97
CA SER A 26 -20.72 11.23 3.79
C SER A 26 -20.04 9.92 4.17
N PHE A 27 -20.31 8.86 3.38
CA PHE A 27 -19.61 7.59 3.54
C PHE A 27 -18.10 7.74 3.32
N ALA A 28 -17.67 8.64 2.43
CA ALA A 28 -16.25 8.95 2.22
C ALA A 28 -15.59 9.50 3.48
N TRP A 29 -16.26 10.41 4.20
CA TRP A 29 -15.76 10.92 5.47
C TRP A 29 -15.68 9.81 6.53
N PHE A 30 -16.71 8.96 6.63
CA PHE A 30 -16.69 7.81 7.52
C PHE A 30 -15.50 6.89 7.24
N MET A 31 -15.27 6.54 5.98
CA MET A 31 -14.14 5.69 5.56
C MET A 31 -12.79 6.35 5.87
N GLN A 32 -12.67 7.66 5.68
CA GLN A 32 -11.47 8.40 6.07
C GLN A 32 -11.17 8.25 7.57
N GLN A 33 -12.19 8.34 8.43
CA GLN A 33 -12.01 8.16 9.87
C GLN A 33 -11.69 6.69 10.22
N ALA A 34 -12.47 5.75 9.69
CA ALA A 34 -12.30 4.32 9.95
C ALA A 34 -10.90 3.81 9.56
N LEU A 35 -10.35 4.29 8.44
CA LEU A 35 -9.06 3.84 7.92
C LEU A 35 -7.88 4.68 8.43
N TYR A 36 -8.04 6.00 8.55
CA TYR A 36 -6.91 6.93 8.68
C TYR A 36 -7.04 7.93 9.83
N HIS A 37 -7.99 7.76 10.77
CA HIS A 37 -8.00 8.59 11.98
C HIS A 37 -6.65 8.48 12.70
N PRO A 38 -5.95 9.59 13.02
CA PRO A 38 -4.56 9.57 13.46
C PRO A 38 -4.28 8.59 14.62
N GLU A 39 -5.20 8.49 15.58
CA GLU A 39 -5.01 7.66 16.77
C GLU A 39 -5.73 6.30 16.72
N HIS A 40 -6.75 6.16 15.85
CA HIS A 40 -7.72 5.07 15.97
C HIS A 40 -8.08 4.41 14.65
N GLY A 41 -7.68 5.01 13.53
CA GLY A 41 -7.89 4.49 12.20
C GLY A 41 -7.05 3.24 11.99
N TYR A 42 -7.59 2.32 11.21
CA TYR A 42 -7.00 1.01 10.98
C TYR A 42 -5.51 1.07 10.57
N TYR A 43 -5.16 1.93 9.61
CA TYR A 43 -3.77 2.07 9.12
C TYR A 43 -2.90 3.00 9.97
N SER A 44 -3.50 3.90 10.75
CA SER A 44 -2.77 4.94 11.49
C SER A 44 -2.47 4.55 12.94
N SER A 45 -3.29 3.70 13.56
CA SER A 45 -3.18 3.38 14.98
C SER A 45 -2.06 2.38 15.33
N GLY A 46 -1.22 2.00 14.36
CA GLY A 46 -0.19 0.95 14.51
C GLY A 46 -0.74 -0.45 14.79
N ARG A 47 -2.06 -0.66 14.67
CA ARG A 47 -2.71 -1.97 14.89
C ARG A 47 -2.71 -2.84 13.65
N CYS A 48 -2.75 -2.22 12.46
CA CYS A 48 -2.68 -2.95 11.20
C CYS A 48 -1.34 -3.68 11.09
N SER A 49 -1.42 -4.99 10.92
CA SER A 49 -0.29 -5.84 10.57
C SER A 49 -0.52 -6.33 9.14
N ILE A 50 0.42 -6.09 8.23
CA ILE A 50 0.36 -6.54 6.84
C ILE A 50 1.33 -7.71 6.67
N GLY A 51 0.93 -8.73 5.90
CA GLY A 51 1.79 -9.83 5.50
C GLY A 51 1.33 -11.18 6.02
N ARG A 52 2.24 -12.16 5.98
CA ARG A 52 1.94 -13.60 6.21
C ARG A 52 1.35 -13.94 7.58
N LYS A 53 1.53 -13.06 8.56
CA LYS A 53 0.96 -13.15 9.92
C LYS A 53 0.09 -11.94 10.27
N GLY A 54 -0.21 -11.11 9.27
CA GLY A 54 -1.01 -9.90 9.43
C GLY A 54 -2.49 -10.16 9.15
N ASP A 55 -3.26 -9.08 9.19
CA ASP A 55 -4.71 -9.09 8.93
C ASP A 55 -5.01 -9.41 7.46
N TYR A 56 -4.08 -9.08 6.55
CA TYR A 56 -4.22 -9.33 5.11
C TYR A 56 -2.90 -9.73 4.46
N PHE A 57 -3.01 -10.59 3.45
CA PHE A 57 -1.91 -11.18 2.70
C PHE A 57 -1.96 -10.72 1.24
N THR A 58 -0.82 -10.25 0.72
CA THR A 58 -0.70 -9.73 -0.66
C THR A 58 0.19 -10.62 -1.52
N ASN A 59 0.23 -10.40 -2.85
CA ASN A 59 1.14 -11.15 -3.73
C ASN A 59 2.62 -10.99 -3.34
N VAL A 60 2.99 -9.82 -2.82
CA VAL A 60 4.34 -9.54 -2.29
C VAL A 60 4.64 -10.47 -1.09
N SER A 61 3.62 -10.86 -0.33
CA SER A 61 3.76 -11.72 0.86
C SER A 61 4.00 -13.20 0.52
N VAL A 62 3.79 -13.63 -0.73
CA VAL A 62 4.01 -15.02 -1.18
C VAL A 62 5.49 -15.32 -1.34
N GLY A 63 6.24 -14.36 -1.89
CA GLY A 63 7.63 -14.50 -2.25
C GLY A 63 8.01 -13.59 -3.43
N PRO A 64 9.25 -13.69 -3.93
CA PRO A 64 9.82 -12.69 -4.84
C PRO A 64 9.32 -12.76 -6.29
N LEU A 65 8.58 -13.81 -6.65
CA LEU A 65 8.15 -14.05 -8.03
C LEU A 65 7.34 -12.87 -8.59
N PHE A 66 6.47 -12.25 -7.79
CA PHE A 66 5.68 -11.11 -8.25
C PHE A 66 6.58 -9.92 -8.61
N GLY A 67 7.56 -9.58 -7.77
CA GLY A 67 8.54 -8.52 -8.07
C GLY A 67 9.40 -8.84 -9.30
N GLN A 68 9.79 -10.10 -9.49
CA GLN A 68 10.57 -10.54 -10.65
C GLN A 68 9.79 -10.38 -11.96
N LEU A 69 8.50 -10.78 -11.98
CA LEU A 69 7.64 -10.60 -13.14
C LEU A 69 7.43 -9.12 -13.46
N MET A 70 7.27 -8.28 -12.44
CA MET A 70 7.13 -6.84 -12.63
C MET A 70 8.42 -6.20 -13.13
N ALA A 71 9.60 -6.63 -12.67
CA ALA A 71 10.87 -6.16 -13.23
C ALA A 71 11.01 -6.45 -14.73
N ALA A 72 10.59 -7.63 -15.17
CA ALA A 72 10.55 -7.97 -16.59
C ALA A 72 9.58 -7.06 -17.36
N GLN A 73 8.38 -6.81 -16.81
CA GLN A 73 7.41 -5.92 -17.43
C GLN A 73 7.89 -4.46 -17.52
N PHE A 74 8.55 -3.96 -16.47
CA PHE A 74 9.11 -2.60 -16.47
C PHE A 74 10.26 -2.45 -17.47
N THR A 75 11.10 -3.48 -17.59
CA THR A 75 12.15 -3.53 -18.61
C THR A 75 11.55 -3.46 -20.02
N GLU A 76 10.51 -4.26 -20.29
CA GLU A 76 9.82 -4.23 -21.59
C GLU A 76 9.21 -2.86 -21.89
N ILE A 77 8.59 -2.22 -20.89
CA ILE A 77 8.02 -0.87 -21.05
C ILE A 77 9.15 0.13 -21.38
N TRP A 78 10.25 0.10 -20.65
CA TRP A 78 11.40 0.96 -20.90
C TRP A 78 11.99 0.78 -22.31
N GLU A 79 12.11 -0.46 -22.78
CA GLU A 79 12.56 -0.77 -24.15
C GLU A 79 11.60 -0.20 -25.20
N ARG A 80 10.28 -0.37 -24.99
CA ARG A 80 9.25 0.17 -25.89
C ARG A 80 9.20 1.69 -25.92
N LEU A 81 9.60 2.35 -24.83
CA LEU A 81 9.77 3.79 -24.77
C LEU A 81 11.07 4.29 -25.43
N GLY A 82 11.88 3.38 -26.01
CA GLY A 82 13.10 3.74 -26.71
C GLY A 82 14.31 3.87 -25.78
N LYS A 83 14.33 3.12 -24.67
CA LYS A 83 15.43 3.09 -23.70
C LYS A 83 15.77 4.48 -23.13
N ILE A 84 14.75 5.19 -22.66
CA ILE A 84 14.91 6.53 -22.09
C ILE A 84 15.85 6.53 -20.88
N ASP A 85 16.59 7.63 -20.70
CA ASP A 85 17.31 7.89 -19.47
C ASP A 85 16.34 8.23 -18.32
N ASN A 86 16.75 7.98 -17.07
CA ASN A 86 16.01 8.34 -15.86
C ASN A 86 14.56 7.80 -15.83
N PHE A 87 14.39 6.48 -15.99
CA PHE A 87 13.09 5.84 -15.90
C PHE A 87 12.60 5.79 -14.44
N LEU A 88 11.56 6.55 -14.09
CA LEU A 88 11.04 6.61 -12.73
C LEU A 88 9.90 5.61 -12.52
N ILE A 89 10.03 4.76 -11.49
CA ILE A 89 8.95 3.96 -10.92
C ILE A 89 8.50 4.63 -9.62
N VAL A 90 7.20 4.81 -9.47
CA VAL A 90 6.57 5.32 -8.24
C VAL A 90 5.65 4.24 -7.65
N GLU A 91 5.93 3.79 -6.44
CA GLU A 91 5.14 2.80 -5.70
C GLU A 91 4.32 3.48 -4.60
N GLN A 92 3.03 3.70 -4.87
CA GLN A 92 2.13 4.17 -3.83
C GLN A 92 1.77 3.04 -2.86
N GLY A 93 2.12 3.21 -1.59
CA GLY A 93 1.82 2.22 -0.56
C GLY A 93 2.87 1.10 -0.45
N ALA A 94 4.16 1.44 -0.62
CA ALA A 94 5.29 0.51 -0.61
C ALA A 94 5.49 -0.32 0.67
N HIS A 95 4.74 -0.03 1.74
CA HIS A 95 4.81 -0.70 3.02
C HIS A 95 6.26 -0.77 3.56
N ASP A 96 6.85 -1.97 3.64
CA ASP A 96 8.21 -2.21 4.14
C ASP A 96 9.26 -2.26 3.01
N GLY A 97 8.87 -1.95 1.77
CA GLY A 97 9.72 -1.90 0.58
C GLY A 97 10.09 -3.27 0.02
N GLN A 98 9.43 -4.36 0.41
CA GLN A 98 9.74 -5.69 -0.12
C GLN A 98 9.58 -5.77 -1.64
N PHE A 99 8.51 -5.20 -2.18
CA PHE A 99 8.28 -5.21 -3.63
C PHE A 99 9.38 -4.47 -4.39
N ALA A 100 9.74 -3.25 -3.95
CA ALA A 100 10.86 -2.50 -4.51
C ALA A 100 12.17 -3.30 -4.49
N ARG A 101 12.49 -3.98 -3.38
CA ARG A 101 13.68 -4.83 -3.29
C ARG A 101 13.67 -5.95 -4.33
N ASP A 102 12.55 -6.68 -4.45
CA ASP A 102 12.43 -7.80 -5.38
C ASP A 102 12.53 -7.34 -6.83
N VAL A 103 11.91 -6.21 -7.18
CA VAL A 103 11.98 -5.59 -8.51
C VAL A 103 13.42 -5.18 -8.84
N LEU A 104 14.07 -4.42 -7.95
CA LEU A 104 15.41 -3.88 -8.19
C LEU A 104 16.48 -4.98 -8.25
N GLN A 105 16.40 -6.00 -7.40
CA GLN A 105 17.31 -7.15 -7.46
C GLN A 105 17.13 -7.94 -8.76
N SER A 106 15.87 -8.14 -9.20
CA SER A 106 15.60 -8.83 -10.47
C SER A 106 16.12 -8.02 -11.67
N ALA A 107 15.87 -6.71 -11.69
CA ALA A 107 16.37 -5.81 -12.72
C ALA A 107 17.92 -5.81 -12.76
N GLN A 108 18.59 -5.70 -11.61
CA GLN A 108 20.05 -5.74 -11.53
C GLN A 108 20.63 -7.02 -12.14
N LYS A 109 19.96 -8.16 -11.88
CA LYS A 109 20.43 -9.47 -12.32
C LYS A 109 20.15 -9.76 -13.79
N HIS A 110 19.01 -9.33 -14.31
CA HIS A 110 18.49 -9.77 -15.61
C HIS A 110 18.44 -8.65 -16.68
N ALA A 111 18.46 -7.39 -16.27
CA ALA A 111 18.37 -6.22 -17.16
C ALA A 111 19.29 -5.08 -16.66
N PRO A 112 20.63 -5.27 -16.68
CA PRO A 112 21.58 -4.30 -16.11
C PRO A 112 21.53 -2.92 -16.78
N GLU A 113 21.21 -2.83 -18.07
CA GLU A 113 21.01 -1.54 -18.75
C GLU A 113 19.81 -0.77 -18.18
N PHE A 114 18.69 -1.45 -17.98
CA PHE A 114 17.50 -0.88 -17.34
C PHE A 114 17.80 -0.49 -15.88
N PHE A 115 18.48 -1.36 -15.13
CA PHE A 115 18.85 -1.09 -13.75
C PHE A 115 19.75 0.15 -13.61
N ALA A 116 20.58 0.45 -14.59
CA ALA A 116 21.45 1.62 -14.57
C ALA A 116 20.68 2.95 -14.67
N VAL A 117 19.47 2.95 -15.23
CA VAL A 117 18.68 4.16 -15.47
C VAL A 117 17.42 4.25 -14.63
N VAL A 118 17.02 3.16 -13.98
CA VAL A 118 15.81 3.12 -13.14
C VAL A 118 16.01 3.91 -11.85
N ARG A 119 15.02 4.73 -11.51
CA ARG A 119 14.86 5.37 -10.20
C ARG A 119 13.58 4.86 -9.56
N TYR A 120 13.63 4.50 -8.28
CA TYR A 120 12.48 3.98 -7.55
C TYR A 120 12.10 4.93 -6.42
N GLN A 121 10.81 5.27 -6.31
CA GLN A 121 10.25 6.15 -5.28
C GLN A 121 9.00 5.54 -4.65
#